data_AF-A0A6N8IZR5-F1
#
_entry.id   AF-A0A6N8IZR5-F1
#
_cell.length_a   1.000
_cell.length_b   1.000
_cell.length_c   1.000
_cell.angle_alpha   90.00
_cell.angle_beta   90.00
_cell.angle_gamma   90.00
#
_symmetry.space_group_name_H-M   'P 1'
#
loop_
_entity.id
_entity.type
_entity.pdbx_description
1 polymer ?
#
loop_
_entity_poly.entity_id
_entity_poly.type
_entity_poly.pdbx_seq_one_letter_code
_entity_poly.pdbx_strand_id
1 'polypeptide(L)'
;MTMDTNLVIAVIVILAIAAILVWLYSRRRDSDRLERRFGPEYQRAVDEMGDRDKAEAELKARQKRVEKLDIVPLSPADAQRFGQQWRTLQARFVDNPQGSLAEADRLVREVMERRGYPMGDFERRAADISVHHAGVVEHYRAAHDISELDRRGAVDTEGMRQAVIHYRELFAELLQVEPPRDEPRHRNPHDHHAMETQS
;
A
#
# COMPACT_ATOMS: atom_id res chain seq x y z
N MET A 1 -29.46 32.10 41.60
CA MET A 1 -28.61 32.43 40.44
C MET A 1 -27.31 31.63 40.35
N THR A 2 -26.73 31.08 41.44
CA THR A 2 -25.52 30.24 41.34
C THR A 2 -25.80 28.78 40.95
N MET A 3 -26.97 28.24 41.30
CA MET A 3 -27.37 26.86 40.98
C MET A 3 -27.53 26.64 39.47
N ASP A 4 -28.14 27.59 38.75
CA ASP A 4 -28.29 27.53 37.30
C ASP A 4 -26.93 27.67 36.59
N THR A 5 -26.08 28.58 37.07
CA THR A 5 -24.71 28.75 36.55
C THR A 5 -23.86 27.50 36.75
N ASN A 6 -23.94 26.86 37.92
CA ASN A 6 -23.22 25.60 38.20
C ASN A 6 -23.74 24.45 37.32
N LEU A 7 -25.05 24.38 37.07
CA LEU A 7 -25.63 23.40 36.15
C LEU A 7 -25.13 23.62 34.70
N VAL A 8 -25.12 24.88 34.23
CA VAL A 8 -24.63 25.23 32.90
C VAL A 8 -23.15 24.88 32.75
N ILE A 9 -22.32 25.20 33.75
CA ILE A 9 -20.89 24.83 33.76
C ILE A 9 -20.73 23.32 33.73
N ALA A 10 -21.49 22.57 34.54
CA ALA A 10 -21.44 21.12 34.56
C ALA A 10 -21.79 20.51 33.20
N VAL A 11 -22.83 21.02 32.52
CA VAL A 11 -23.22 20.57 31.17
C VAL A 11 -22.12 20.85 30.15
N ILE A 12 -21.51 22.05 30.16
CA ILE A 12 -20.40 22.40 29.24
C ILE A 12 -19.20 21.48 29.45
N VAL A 13 -18.83 21.22 30.71
CA VAL A 13 -17.71 20.32 31.04
C VAL A 13 -17.99 18.90 30.55
N ILE A 14 -19.22 18.39 30.74
CA ILE A 14 -19.62 17.07 30.23
C ILE A 14 -19.54 17.02 28.70
N LEU A 15 -20.02 18.05 28.00
CA LEU A 15 -19.93 18.12 26.53
C LEU A 15 -18.49 18.19 26.04
N ALA A 16 -17.62 18.95 26.72
CA ALA A 16 -16.20 19.02 26.39
C ALA A 16 -15.51 17.66 26.58
N ILE A 17 -15.79 16.96 27.69
CA ILE A 17 -15.26 15.61 27.95
C ILE A 17 -15.76 14.63 26.88
N ALA A 18 -17.06 14.65 26.56
CA ALA A 18 -17.63 13.79 25.52
C ALA A 18 -16.97 14.04 24.15
N ALA A 19 -16.75 15.31 23.78
CA ALA A 19 -16.06 15.66 22.53
C ALA A 19 -14.61 15.14 22.51
N ILE A 20 -13.86 15.27 23.61
CA ILE A 20 -12.50 14.73 23.73
C ILE A 20 -12.50 13.20 23.61
N LEU A 21 -13.43 12.50 24.28
CA LEU A 21 -13.54 11.05 24.20
C LEU A 21 -13.86 10.56 22.79
N VAL A 22 -14.78 11.23 22.09
CA VAL A 22 -15.10 10.93 20.68
C VAL A 22 -13.89 11.16 19.79
N TRP A 23 -13.18 12.28 19.96
CA TRP A 23 -11.98 12.59 19.19
C TRP A 23 -10.86 11.55 19.41
N LEU A 24 -10.58 11.18 20.67
CA LEU A 24 -9.59 10.16 21.00
C LEU A 24 -9.96 8.79 20.39
N TYR A 25 -11.25 8.43 20.43
CA TYR A 25 -11.73 7.18 19.87
C TYR A 25 -11.63 7.14 18.35
N SER A 26 -12.02 8.23 17.68
CA SER A 26 -11.88 8.38 16.23
C SER A 26 -10.43 8.32 15.80
N ARG A 27 -9.53 8.99 16.54
CA ARG A 27 -8.10 9.02 16.24
C ARG A 27 -7.50 7.61 16.28
N ARG A 28 -7.76 6.83 17.33
CA ARG A 28 -7.28 5.44 17.42
C ARG A 28 -7.75 4.58 16.26
N ARG A 29 -9.05 4.64 15.94
CA ARG A 29 -9.62 3.84 14.82
C ARG A 29 -9.01 4.20 13.47
N ASP A 30 -8.77 5.49 13.24
CA ASP A 30 -8.14 5.95 12.00
C ASP A 30 -6.71 5.43 11.88
N SER A 31 -5.95 5.50 12.97
CA SER A 31 -4.60 4.95 13.02
C SER A 31 -4.59 3.44 12.77
N ASP A 32 -5.43 2.68 13.47
CA ASP A 32 -5.52 1.22 13.29
C ASP A 32 -5.88 0.85 11.84
N ARG A 33 -6.74 1.65 11.19
CA ARG A 33 -7.12 1.46 9.79
C ARG A 33 -5.95 1.73 8.84
N LEU A 34 -5.16 2.77 9.11
CA LEU A 34 -3.97 3.08 8.32
C LEU A 34 -2.90 2.01 8.49
N GLU A 35 -2.62 1.59 9.73
CA GLU A 35 -1.66 0.54 10.04
C GLU A 35 -2.05 -0.78 9.38
N ARG A 36 -3.31 -1.19 9.45
CA ARG A 36 -3.79 -2.41 8.77
C ARG A 36 -3.67 -2.33 7.24
N ARG A 37 -3.82 -1.14 6.65
CA ARG A 37 -3.80 -0.97 5.19
C ARG A 37 -2.38 -0.87 4.65
N PHE A 38 -1.54 -0.06 5.28
CA PHE A 38 -0.17 0.20 4.84
C PHE A 38 0.85 -0.80 5.41
N GLY A 39 0.49 -1.51 6.49
CA GLY A 39 1.35 -2.50 7.12
C GLY A 39 2.72 -1.90 7.47
N PRO A 40 3.83 -2.49 7.00
CA PRO A 40 5.18 -1.98 7.26
C PRO A 40 5.43 -0.54 6.78
N GLU A 41 4.74 -0.07 5.74
CA GLU A 41 4.88 1.33 5.28
C GLU A 41 4.32 2.34 6.29
N TYR A 42 3.41 1.92 7.17
CA TYR A 42 2.98 2.77 8.29
C TYR A 42 4.15 3.02 9.23
N GLN A 43 4.84 1.94 9.64
CA GLN A 43 5.98 2.06 10.55
C GLN A 43 7.11 2.86 9.92
N ARG A 44 7.43 2.61 8.63
CA ARG A 44 8.40 3.41 7.87
C ARG A 44 8.05 4.91 7.90
N ALA A 45 6.80 5.27 7.63
CA ALA A 45 6.39 6.67 7.60
C ALA A 45 6.53 7.34 8.98
N VAL A 46 6.23 6.60 10.06
CA VAL A 46 6.41 7.08 11.43
C VAL A 46 7.90 7.27 11.73
N ASP A 47 8.74 6.32 11.36
CA ASP A 47 10.19 6.37 11.60
C ASP A 47 10.85 7.52 10.82
N GLU A 48 10.45 7.73 9.56
CA GLU A 48 10.98 8.79 8.70
C GLU A 48 10.58 10.20 9.18
N MET A 49 9.34 10.36 9.64
CA MET A 49 8.82 11.67 10.05
C MET A 49 9.06 12.00 11.53
N GLY A 50 9.34 11.00 12.36
CA GLY A 50 9.50 11.12 13.81
C GLY A 50 8.23 11.57 14.55
N ASP A 51 7.09 11.65 13.85
CA ASP A 51 5.82 12.14 14.36
C ASP A 51 4.67 11.37 13.72
N ARG A 52 3.86 10.72 14.58
CA ARG A 52 2.73 9.89 14.15
C ARG A 52 1.66 10.69 13.41
N ASP A 53 1.34 11.90 13.85
CA ASP A 53 0.28 12.70 13.23
C ASP A 53 0.69 13.16 11.83
N LYS A 54 1.97 13.52 11.66
CA LYS A 54 2.52 13.85 10.34
C LYS A 54 2.52 12.64 9.42
N ALA A 55 2.96 11.48 9.92
CA ALA A 55 2.97 10.23 9.17
C ALA A 55 1.56 9.85 8.70
N GLU A 56 0.58 9.87 9.60
CA GLU A 56 -0.81 9.56 9.26
C GLU A 56 -1.40 10.57 8.27
N ALA A 57 -1.07 11.87 8.41
CA ALA A 57 -1.50 12.90 7.46
C ALA A 57 -0.93 12.66 6.06
N GLU A 58 0.35 12.29 5.94
CA GLU A 58 0.96 11.93 4.66
C GLU A 58 0.33 10.67 4.07
N LEU A 59 0.14 9.60 4.86
CA LEU A 59 -0.50 8.37 4.38
C LEU A 59 -1.93 8.63 3.86
N LYS A 60 -2.70 9.49 4.54
CA LYS A 60 -4.01 9.97 4.05
C LYS A 60 -3.87 10.79 2.76
N ALA A 61 -2.84 11.62 2.65
CA ALA A 61 -2.57 12.38 1.42
C ALA A 61 -2.22 11.44 0.25
N ARG A 62 -1.42 10.38 0.48
CA ARG A 62 -1.12 9.33 -0.51
C ARG A 62 -2.39 8.70 -1.05
N GLN A 63 -3.29 8.28 -0.16
CA GLN A 63 -4.60 7.71 -0.55
C GLN A 63 -5.39 8.68 -1.44
N LYS A 64 -5.55 9.93 -1.01
CA LYS A 64 -6.29 10.95 -1.78
C LYS A 64 -5.69 11.25 -3.15
N ARG A 65 -4.38 11.06 -3.32
CA ARG A 65 -3.74 11.21 -4.63
C ARG A 65 -4.02 10.00 -5.50
N VAL A 66 -3.83 8.79 -4.95
CA VAL A 66 -4.02 7.54 -5.68
C VAL A 66 -5.47 7.33 -6.09
N GLU A 67 -6.43 7.77 -5.27
CA GLU A 67 -7.87 7.80 -5.60
C GLU A 67 -8.21 8.63 -6.85
N LYS A 68 -7.34 9.56 -7.25
CA LYS A 68 -7.50 10.39 -8.45
C LYS A 68 -6.77 9.83 -9.67
N LEU A 69 -6.06 8.72 -9.52
CA LEU A 69 -5.34 8.08 -10.61
C LEU A 69 -6.26 7.06 -11.28
N ASP A 70 -6.23 7.02 -12.60
CA ASP A 70 -6.90 6.00 -13.40
C ASP A 70 -6.06 4.72 -13.42
N ILE A 71 -5.95 4.05 -12.27
CA ILE A 71 -5.20 2.80 -12.14
C ILE A 71 -6.06 1.64 -12.67
N VAL A 72 -5.60 1.03 -13.76
CA VAL A 72 -6.33 -0.06 -14.44
C VAL A 72 -5.57 -1.39 -14.34
N PRO A 73 -6.29 -2.53 -14.29
CA PRO A 73 -5.68 -3.83 -14.50
C PRO A 73 -5.00 -3.92 -15.88
N LEU A 74 -3.95 -4.73 -15.98
CA LEU A 74 -3.34 -5.01 -17.29
C LEU A 74 -4.30 -5.77 -18.20
N SER A 75 -4.22 -5.48 -19.50
CA SER A 75 -4.87 -6.34 -20.50
C SER A 75 -4.23 -7.74 -20.48
N PRO A 76 -4.98 -8.82 -20.78
CA PRO A 76 -4.41 -10.17 -20.84
C PRO A 76 -3.22 -10.27 -21.82
N ALA A 77 -3.29 -9.54 -22.94
CA ALA A 77 -2.21 -9.49 -23.93
C ALA A 77 -0.95 -8.81 -23.37
N ASP A 78 -1.09 -7.70 -22.65
CA ASP A 78 0.04 -7.04 -21.99
C ASP A 78 0.63 -7.90 -20.89
N ALA A 79 -0.22 -8.53 -20.06
CA ALA A 79 0.24 -9.42 -18.99
C ALA A 79 1.05 -10.59 -19.56
N GLN A 80 0.58 -11.21 -20.65
CA GLN A 80 1.32 -12.27 -21.36
C GLN A 80 2.66 -11.76 -21.92
N ARG A 81 2.65 -10.58 -22.57
CA ARG A 81 3.84 -9.98 -23.19
C ARG A 81 4.91 -9.65 -22.14
N PHE A 82 4.52 -9.01 -21.04
CA PHE A 82 5.43 -8.71 -19.93
C PHE A 82 5.92 -9.99 -19.25
N GLY A 83 5.04 -10.97 -19.02
CA GLY A 83 5.44 -12.27 -18.47
C GLY A 83 6.46 -13.02 -19.34
N GLN A 84 6.37 -12.92 -20.67
CA GLN A 84 7.39 -13.45 -21.58
C GLN A 84 8.73 -12.73 -21.44
N GLN A 85 8.72 -11.38 -21.41
CA GLN A 85 9.94 -10.59 -21.22
C GLN A 85 10.65 -10.92 -19.91
N TRP A 86 9.89 -11.08 -18.82
CA TRP A 86 10.43 -11.48 -17.53
C TRP A 86 11.14 -12.84 -17.58
N ARG A 87 10.56 -13.83 -18.25
CA ARG A 87 11.19 -15.15 -18.43
C ARG A 87 12.49 -15.07 -19.24
N THR A 88 12.49 -14.27 -20.31
CA THR A 88 13.69 -14.06 -21.15
C THR A 88 14.81 -13.38 -20.37
N LEU A 89 14.47 -12.41 -19.52
CA LEU A 89 15.42 -11.78 -18.60
C LEU A 89 16.02 -12.80 -17.64
N GLN A 90 15.18 -13.60 -16.96
CA GLN A 90 15.66 -14.60 -16.00
C GLN A 90 16.61 -15.63 -16.63
N ALA A 91 16.33 -16.07 -17.86
CA ALA A 91 17.19 -17.00 -18.59
C ALA A 91 18.58 -16.42 -18.90
N ARG A 92 18.68 -15.10 -19.09
CA ARG A 92 19.94 -14.39 -19.41
C ARG A 92 20.70 -13.90 -18.18
N PHE A 93 20.15 -14.07 -16.98
CA PHE A 93 20.76 -13.57 -15.74
C PHE A 93 22.16 -14.15 -15.51
N VAL A 94 22.38 -15.44 -15.80
CA VAL A 94 23.68 -16.09 -15.59
C VAL A 94 24.76 -15.46 -16.46
N ASP A 95 24.44 -15.16 -17.71
CA ASP A 95 25.39 -14.60 -18.68
C ASP A 95 25.56 -13.08 -18.52
N ASN A 96 24.52 -12.38 -18.07
CA ASN A 96 24.52 -10.93 -17.89
C ASN A 96 23.71 -10.50 -16.66
N PRO A 97 24.26 -10.64 -15.44
CA PRO A 97 23.57 -10.30 -14.19
C PRO A 97 23.18 -8.83 -14.12
N GLN A 98 24.12 -7.92 -14.42
CA GLN A 98 23.92 -6.48 -14.34
C GLN A 98 22.87 -5.99 -15.34
N GLY A 99 22.95 -6.45 -16.59
CA GLY A 99 21.94 -6.11 -17.61
C GLY A 99 20.55 -6.65 -17.26
N SER A 100 20.48 -7.84 -16.65
CA SER A 100 19.22 -8.43 -16.19
C SER A 100 18.61 -7.67 -15.02
N LEU A 101 19.41 -7.17 -14.08
CA LEU A 101 18.94 -6.31 -13.00
C LEU A 101 18.37 -4.98 -13.54
N ALA A 102 19.09 -4.32 -14.44
CA ALA A 102 18.63 -3.09 -15.07
C ALA A 102 17.35 -3.30 -15.89
N GLU A 103 17.24 -4.44 -16.59
CA GLU A 103 16.04 -4.82 -17.32
C GLU A 103 14.86 -5.09 -16.38
N ALA A 104 15.09 -5.65 -15.18
CA ALA A 104 14.04 -5.95 -14.21
C ALA A 104 13.42 -4.67 -13.65
N ASP A 105 14.25 -3.70 -13.25
CA ASP A 105 13.81 -2.36 -12.86
C ASP A 105 12.99 -1.71 -13.99
N ARG A 106 13.49 -1.74 -15.23
CA ARG A 106 12.76 -1.22 -16.40
C ARG A 106 11.38 -1.89 -16.57
N LEU A 107 11.30 -3.21 -16.53
CA LEU A 107 10.04 -3.94 -16.72
C LEU A 107 9.01 -3.61 -15.65
N VAL A 108 9.42 -3.49 -14.38
CA VAL A 108 8.54 -3.07 -13.29
C VAL A 108 7.99 -1.68 -13.56
N ARG A 109 8.83 -0.72 -13.97
CA ARG A 109 8.39 0.64 -14.31
C ARG A 109 7.39 0.66 -15.46
N GLU A 110 7.65 -0.08 -16.53
CA GLU A 110 6.76 -0.16 -17.69
C GLU A 110 5.40 -0.76 -17.34
N VAL A 111 5.38 -1.78 -16.48
CA VAL A 111 4.12 -2.33 -15.97
C VAL A 111 3.36 -1.31 -15.12
N MET A 112 4.05 -0.60 -14.22
CA MET A 112 3.44 0.45 -13.40
C MET A 112 2.85 1.57 -14.28
N GLU A 113 3.60 2.05 -15.26
CA GLU A 113 3.15 3.06 -16.22
C GLU A 113 1.93 2.58 -17.01
N ARG A 114 1.97 1.34 -17.51
CA ARG A 114 0.86 0.75 -18.25
C ARG A 114 -0.42 0.65 -17.43
N ARG A 115 -0.27 0.44 -16.12
CA ARG A 115 -1.38 0.42 -15.16
C ARG A 115 -1.85 1.81 -14.74
N GLY A 116 -1.17 2.89 -15.12
CA GLY A 116 -1.58 4.27 -14.80
C GLY A 116 -0.89 4.90 -13.59
N TYR A 117 0.16 4.28 -13.05
CA TYR A 117 0.96 4.91 -12.00
C TYR A 117 1.85 6.02 -12.58
N PRO A 118 1.99 7.18 -11.90
CA PRO A 118 2.82 8.28 -12.38
C PRO A 118 4.30 7.92 -12.38
N MET A 119 5.02 8.26 -13.45
CA MET A 119 6.47 8.13 -13.54
C MET A 119 7.17 9.31 -12.86
N GLY A 120 7.12 9.33 -11.52
CA GLY A 120 7.90 10.25 -10.68
C GLY A 120 9.24 9.65 -10.23
N ASP A 121 9.87 10.29 -9.24
CA ASP A 121 10.99 9.69 -8.53
C ASP A 121 10.60 8.36 -7.86
N PHE A 122 11.61 7.61 -7.44
CA PHE A 122 11.40 6.30 -6.81
C PHE A 122 10.49 6.38 -5.58
N GLU A 123 10.77 7.33 -4.67
CA GLU A 123 10.04 7.47 -3.42
C GLU A 123 8.56 7.76 -3.64
N ARG A 124 8.24 8.63 -4.60
CA ARG A 124 6.87 8.96 -4.95
C ARG A 124 6.12 7.74 -5.48
N ARG A 125 6.76 6.94 -6.33
CA ARG A 125 6.16 5.71 -6.88
C ARG A 125 5.98 4.63 -5.83
N ALA A 126 6.98 4.43 -4.97
CA ALA A 126 6.87 3.52 -3.84
C ALA A 126 5.75 3.96 -2.87
N ALA A 127 5.63 5.25 -2.61
CA ALA A 127 4.54 5.80 -1.81
C ALA A 127 3.16 5.56 -2.45
N ASP A 128 3.01 5.81 -3.75
CA ASP A 128 1.73 5.66 -4.44
C ASP A 128 1.34 4.18 -4.60
N ILE A 129 2.29 3.29 -4.89
CA ILE A 129 2.01 1.85 -5.04
C ILE A 129 1.65 1.17 -3.71
N SER A 130 2.20 1.65 -2.59
CA SER A 130 1.90 1.13 -1.25
C SER A 130 0.41 1.20 -0.87
N VAL A 131 -0.37 2.08 -1.51
CA VAL A 131 -1.80 2.24 -1.23
C VAL A 131 -2.60 1.00 -1.62
N HIS A 132 -2.21 0.31 -2.70
CA HIS A 132 -2.88 -0.90 -3.18
C HIS A 132 -2.06 -2.17 -2.94
N HIS A 133 -0.73 -2.02 -2.85
CA HIS A 133 0.22 -3.13 -2.81
C HIS A 133 1.17 -3.01 -1.60
N ALA A 134 0.62 -2.71 -0.43
CA ALA A 134 1.38 -2.58 0.82
C ALA A 134 2.23 -3.81 1.17
N GLY A 135 1.77 -5.01 0.81
CA GLY A 135 2.49 -6.26 1.10
C GLY A 135 3.75 -6.49 0.25
N VAL A 136 3.90 -5.79 -0.89
CA VAL A 136 5.03 -6.03 -1.82
C VAL A 136 5.90 -4.81 -2.08
N VAL A 137 5.51 -3.63 -1.57
CA VAL A 137 6.29 -2.40 -1.69
C VAL A 137 7.65 -2.49 -0.99
N GLU A 138 7.77 -3.27 0.08
CA GLU A 138 9.07 -3.53 0.72
C GLU A 138 10.05 -4.24 -0.24
N HIS A 139 9.56 -5.18 -1.04
CA HIS A 139 10.38 -5.79 -2.09
C HIS A 139 10.79 -4.75 -3.13
N TYR A 140 9.90 -3.84 -3.53
CA TYR A 140 10.28 -2.78 -4.47
C TYR A 140 11.40 -1.89 -3.95
N ARG A 141 11.34 -1.51 -2.67
CA ARG A 141 12.36 -0.71 -1.99
C ARG A 141 13.68 -1.45 -1.84
N ALA A 142 13.64 -2.69 -1.37
CA ALA A 142 14.84 -3.52 -1.27
C ALA A 142 15.53 -3.71 -2.63
N ALA A 143 14.76 -3.97 -3.69
CA ALA A 143 15.30 -4.09 -5.04
C ALA A 143 15.94 -2.78 -5.53
N HIS A 144 15.31 -1.64 -5.25
CA HIS A 144 15.83 -0.35 -5.62
C HIS A 144 17.11 0.00 -4.86
N ASP A 145 17.16 -0.22 -3.55
CA ASP A 145 18.36 0.03 -2.74
C ASP A 145 19.56 -0.76 -3.25
N ILE A 146 19.36 -2.04 -3.60
CA ILE A 146 20.41 -2.86 -4.21
C ILE A 146 20.78 -2.34 -5.60
N SER A 147 19.80 -1.95 -6.42
CA SER A 147 20.07 -1.36 -7.74
C SER A 147 20.89 -0.07 -7.63
N GLU A 148 20.63 0.77 -6.63
CA GLU A 148 21.39 1.99 -6.35
C GLU A 148 22.84 1.71 -5.96
N LEU A 149 23.06 0.66 -5.18
CA LEU A 149 24.40 0.20 -4.81
C LEU A 149 25.14 -0.42 -6.01
N ASP A 150 24.43 -1.17 -6.87
CA ASP A 150 24.99 -1.75 -8.10
C ASP A 150 25.48 -0.67 -9.07
N ARG A 151 24.72 0.43 -9.23
CA ARG A 151 25.14 1.59 -10.03
C ARG A 151 26.44 2.22 -9.54
N ARG A 152 26.84 1.95 -8.29
CA ARG A 152 28.10 2.39 -7.68
C ARG A 152 29.19 1.31 -7.69
N GLY A 153 28.91 0.14 -8.28
CA GLY A 153 29.82 -1.02 -8.35
C GLY A 153 29.99 -1.75 -7.02
N ALA A 154 29.03 -1.61 -6.09
CA ALA A 154 29.16 -2.10 -4.71
C ALA A 154 28.37 -3.40 -4.44
N VAL A 155 27.89 -4.09 -5.47
CA VAL A 155 27.02 -5.27 -5.36
C VAL A 155 27.61 -6.42 -6.15
N ASP A 156 27.66 -7.60 -5.54
CA ASP A 156 28.08 -8.82 -6.21
C ASP A 156 26.92 -9.48 -6.97
N THR A 157 27.22 -10.54 -7.72
CA THR A 157 26.21 -11.23 -8.53
C THR A 157 25.08 -11.85 -7.69
N GLU A 158 25.34 -12.21 -6.42
CA GLU A 158 24.31 -12.71 -5.53
C GLU A 158 23.38 -11.60 -5.05
N GLY A 159 23.91 -10.42 -4.72
CA GLY A 159 23.09 -9.25 -4.44
C GLY A 159 22.19 -8.87 -5.63
N MET A 160 22.73 -8.91 -6.85
CA MET A 160 21.93 -8.71 -8.07
C MET A 160 20.81 -9.77 -8.21
N ARG A 161 21.10 -11.03 -7.87
CA ARG A 161 20.08 -12.10 -7.87
C ARG A 161 18.96 -11.78 -6.89
N GLN A 162 19.30 -11.38 -5.67
CA GLN A 162 18.32 -11.00 -4.65
C GLN A 162 17.47 -9.81 -5.11
N ALA A 163 18.06 -8.80 -5.72
CA ALA A 163 17.32 -7.66 -6.26
C ALA A 163 16.33 -8.07 -7.36
N VAL A 164 16.73 -8.97 -8.27
CA VAL A 164 15.81 -9.51 -9.30
C VAL A 164 14.67 -10.31 -8.67
N ILE A 165 14.93 -11.06 -7.58
CA ILE A 165 13.87 -11.76 -6.82
C ILE A 165 12.90 -10.74 -6.20
N HIS A 166 13.41 -9.68 -5.58
CA HIS A 166 12.57 -8.62 -5.02
C HIS A 166 11.72 -7.92 -6.10
N TYR A 167 12.29 -7.56 -7.25
CA TYR A 167 11.51 -7.03 -8.36
C TYR A 167 10.47 -8.03 -8.86
N ARG A 168 10.75 -9.34 -8.85
CA ARG A 168 9.80 -10.39 -9.25
C ARG A 168 8.54 -10.39 -8.40
N GLU A 169 8.69 -10.26 -7.07
CA GLU A 169 7.53 -10.30 -6.16
C GLU A 169 6.58 -9.14 -6.45
N LEU A 170 7.11 -7.93 -6.66
CA LEU A 170 6.30 -6.80 -7.10
C LEU A 170 5.71 -7.05 -8.50
N PHE A 171 6.52 -7.50 -9.44
CA PHE A 171 6.11 -7.72 -10.82
C PHE A 171 4.96 -8.73 -10.92
N ALA A 172 5.04 -9.83 -10.18
CA ALA A 172 4.01 -10.87 -10.15
C ALA A 172 2.67 -10.33 -9.61
N GLU A 173 2.70 -9.50 -8.56
CA GLU A 173 1.51 -8.82 -8.05
C GLU A 173 0.92 -7.88 -9.11
N LEU A 174 1.77 -7.12 -9.82
CA LEU A 174 1.31 -6.19 -10.84
C LEU A 174 0.81 -6.86 -12.12
N LEU A 175 1.20 -8.11 -12.39
CA LEU A 175 0.70 -8.90 -13.50
C LEU A 175 -0.67 -9.54 -13.25
N GLN A 176 -1.15 -9.59 -11.99
CA GLN A 176 -2.48 -10.13 -11.71
C GLN A 176 -3.56 -9.33 -12.46
N VAL A 177 -4.39 -10.06 -13.21
CA VAL A 177 -5.43 -9.52 -14.11
C VAL A 177 -6.77 -9.34 -13.37
N GLU A 178 -6.82 -9.58 -12.06
CA GLU A 178 -8.09 -9.74 -11.34
C GLU A 178 -8.76 -8.43 -10.89
N PRO A 179 -10.11 -8.43 -10.83
CA PRO A 179 -10.90 -7.26 -10.43
C PRO A 179 -10.67 -6.93 -8.95
N PRO A 180 -11.09 -5.74 -8.48
CA PRO A 180 -10.95 -5.35 -7.08
C PRO A 180 -11.47 -6.44 -6.14
N ARG A 181 -10.67 -6.83 -5.14
CA ARG A 181 -11.06 -7.80 -4.11
C ARG A 181 -12.31 -7.31 -3.39
N ASP A 182 -13.34 -8.16 -3.43
CA ASP A 182 -14.62 -8.17 -2.71
C ASP A 182 -14.86 -7.02 -1.71
N GLU A 183 -15.82 -6.15 -2.03
CA GLU A 183 -16.61 -5.50 -1.00
C GLU A 183 -17.23 -6.58 -0.09
N PRO A 184 -17.16 -6.46 1.24
CA PRO A 184 -17.82 -7.40 2.11
C PRO A 184 -19.31 -7.39 1.81
N ARG A 185 -19.81 -8.49 1.22
CA ARG A 185 -21.24 -8.76 1.05
C ARG A 185 -21.96 -8.33 2.31
N HIS A 186 -22.80 -7.31 2.19
CA HIS A 186 -23.68 -6.85 3.23
C HIS A 186 -24.53 -8.05 3.68
N ARG A 187 -24.16 -8.68 4.79
CA ARG A 187 -24.94 -9.76 5.39
C ARG A 187 -26.19 -9.10 5.96
N ASN A 188 -27.29 -9.20 5.21
CA ASN A 188 -28.58 -8.68 5.61
C ASN A 188 -28.99 -9.36 6.93
N PRO A 189 -29.38 -8.64 8.01
CA PRO A 189 -29.60 -9.25 9.32
C PRO A 189 -30.93 -10.02 9.47
N HIS A 190 -31.67 -10.26 8.40
CA HIS A 190 -33.10 -10.62 8.49
C HIS A 190 -33.46 -12.10 8.34
N ASP A 191 -32.49 -13.02 8.34
CA ASP A 191 -32.77 -14.46 8.20
C ASP A 191 -32.74 -15.22 9.53
N HIS A 192 -33.47 -14.76 10.57
CA HIS A 192 -33.81 -15.58 11.74
C HIS A 192 -35.24 -15.32 12.19
N HIS A 193 -36.21 -15.71 11.35
CA HIS A 193 -37.57 -15.97 11.79
C HIS A 193 -38.09 -17.27 11.17
N ALA A 194 -38.85 -18.01 11.99
CA ALA A 194 -39.53 -19.28 11.73
C ALA A 194 -38.67 -20.56 11.79
N MET A 195 -38.51 -21.09 13.01
CA MET A 195 -38.79 -22.51 13.20
C MET A 195 -39.98 -22.62 14.14
N GLU A 196 -41.11 -22.94 13.52
CA GLU A 196 -42.34 -23.33 14.17
C GLU A 196 -42.10 -24.56 15.06
N THR A 197 -42.59 -24.47 16.29
CA THR A 197 -42.87 -25.62 17.14
C THR A 197 -44.00 -26.44 16.51
N GLN A 198 -43.73 -27.67 16.08
CA GLN A 198 -44.77 -28.68 15.93
C GLN A 198 -44.23 -30.10 16.09
N SER A 199 -44.93 -30.82 16.97
CA SER A 199 -44.92 -32.26 17.29
C SER A 199 -43.76 -32.83 18.10
#